data_AF-A0A0D0DGT6-F1
#
_entry.id   AF-A0A0D0DGT6-F1
#
_cell.length_a   1.000
_cell.length_b   1.000
_cell.length_c   1.000
_cell.angle_alpha   90.00
_cell.angle_beta   90.00
_cell.angle_gamma   90.00
#
_symmetry.space_group_name_H-M   'P 1'
#
loop_
_entity.id
_entity.type
_entity.pdbx_description
1 polymer ?
#
loop_
_entity_poly.entity_id
_entity_poly.type
_entity_poly.pdbx_seq_one_letter_code
_entity_poly.pdbx_strand_id
1 'polypeptide(L)'
;GCSLKLASSLWQSDDPDKGQCRSAAIPPFEDSGVLVLSSRSTSPDSSPVGSAVLYLDLRLFLPAMNTTGIDWAFAGLRQTEEQESAVQHRYTIDSHWSGEPPDEQTMMTRIDENGEEVVVETGVALDPETGKVAPYEEVWKEQNISSGISFAFLVSTTNADLSTRFVAVIGPHAMGLSQGDPEDDFLTCGQRGQGGFHAVRLRADNPERLGMERRPPNYETVFSTGHAILEVIALAEREGERGGEGVVLIRGQAVVQLNIFRR
;
A
#
# COMPACT_ATOMS: atom_id res chain seq x y z
N GLY A 1 -3.69 12.78 8.66
CA GLY A 1 -4.73 11.74 8.71
C GLY A 1 -4.08 10.39 8.45
N CYS A 2 -4.78 9.28 8.68
CA CYS A 2 -4.42 8.01 8.03
C CYS A 2 -5.09 8.03 6.67
N SER A 3 -4.40 7.56 5.63
CA SER A 3 -4.92 7.60 4.26
C SER A 3 -5.02 6.20 3.70
N LEU A 4 -6.06 6.01 2.91
CA LEU A 4 -6.35 4.83 2.14
C LEU A 4 -6.41 5.27 0.69
N LYS A 5 -5.54 4.71 -0.16
CA LYS A 5 -5.45 5.11 -1.56
C LYS A 5 -5.73 3.95 -2.51
N LEU A 6 -6.34 4.28 -3.64
CA LEU A 6 -6.49 3.43 -4.83
C LEU A 6 -5.75 4.12 -5.98
N ALA A 7 -5.03 3.36 -6.81
CA ALA A 7 -4.29 3.88 -7.96
C ALA A 7 -4.92 3.49 -9.30
N SER A 8 -4.62 4.28 -10.33
CA SER A 8 -4.56 3.83 -11.73
C SER A 8 -3.23 4.26 -12.36
N SER A 9 -2.52 3.37 -13.06
CA SER A 9 -1.24 3.70 -13.70
C SER A 9 -1.36 4.07 -15.20
N LEU A 10 -0.44 4.89 -15.72
CA LEU A 10 -0.34 5.32 -17.11
C LEU A 10 1.14 5.32 -17.54
N TRP A 11 1.42 4.71 -18.70
CA TRP A 11 2.74 4.74 -19.33
C TRP A 11 2.72 5.67 -20.56
N GLN A 12 3.69 6.58 -20.67
CA GLN A 12 3.87 7.43 -21.85
C GLN A 12 5.06 6.93 -22.68
N SER A 13 4.79 6.35 -23.86
CA SER A 13 5.83 5.92 -24.79
C SER A 13 6.18 7.03 -25.78
N ASP A 14 7.28 7.74 -25.52
CA ASP A 14 7.91 8.63 -26.50
C ASP A 14 8.92 7.83 -27.34
N ASP A 15 8.49 7.28 -28.48
CA ASP A 15 9.37 6.63 -29.46
C ASP A 15 9.74 7.64 -30.58
N PRO A 16 10.90 8.33 -30.49
CA PRO A 16 11.26 9.41 -31.40
C PRO A 16 11.60 8.96 -32.83
N ASP A 17 11.79 7.64 -33.06
CA ASP A 17 12.23 7.10 -34.36
C ASP A 17 11.08 6.63 -35.28
N LYS A 18 9.82 6.70 -34.83
CA LYS A 18 8.67 6.37 -35.68
C LYS A 18 8.16 7.61 -36.40
N GLY A 19 8.59 7.76 -37.65
CA GLY A 19 8.10 8.80 -38.56
C GLY A 19 6.57 8.91 -38.57
N GLN A 20 6.07 10.00 -37.99
CA GLN A 20 4.80 10.70 -38.27
C GLN A 20 3.51 9.88 -38.48
N CYS A 21 3.42 8.64 -38.02
CA CYS A 21 2.13 8.02 -37.70
C CYS A 21 1.83 8.35 -36.26
N ARG A 22 0.98 9.37 -36.03
CA ARG A 22 0.38 9.65 -34.72
C ARG A 22 -0.46 8.42 -34.34
N SER A 23 0.15 7.41 -33.72
CA SER A 23 -0.61 6.40 -33.01
C SER A 23 -1.43 7.15 -31.97
N ALA A 24 -2.73 6.95 -31.97
CA ALA A 24 -3.58 7.49 -30.92
C ALA A 24 -2.96 7.09 -29.57
N ALA A 25 -2.79 8.06 -28.66
CA ALA A 25 -2.35 7.76 -27.31
C ALA A 25 -3.28 6.68 -26.74
N ILE A 26 -2.70 5.58 -26.26
CA ILE A 26 -3.45 4.54 -25.59
C ILE A 26 -4.06 5.20 -24.33
N PRO A 27 -5.37 5.07 -24.10
CA PRO A 27 -5.97 5.63 -22.89
C PRO A 27 -5.34 4.99 -21.64
N PRO A 28 -5.26 5.71 -20.52
CA PRO A 28 -4.84 5.13 -19.25
C PRO A 28 -5.67 3.88 -18.94
N PHE A 29 -5.03 2.87 -18.35
CA PHE A 29 -5.72 1.64 -17.95
C PHE A 29 -5.17 1.17 -16.61
N GLU A 30 -6.02 0.51 -15.83
CA GLU A 30 -5.63 -0.14 -14.58
C GLU A 30 -6.09 -1.59 -14.64
N ASP A 31 -5.14 -2.52 -14.64
CA ASP A 31 -5.39 -3.97 -14.72
C ASP A 31 -5.15 -4.69 -13.39
N SER A 32 -4.82 -3.94 -12.33
CA SER A 32 -4.61 -4.43 -10.98
C SER A 32 -5.61 -3.86 -9.97
N GLY A 33 -5.84 -4.62 -8.89
CA GLY A 33 -6.67 -4.25 -7.76
C GLY A 33 -5.83 -3.64 -6.66
N VAL A 34 -5.35 -2.41 -6.84
CA VAL A 34 -4.47 -1.72 -5.90
C VAL A 34 -5.17 -1.38 -4.58
N LEU A 35 -4.44 -1.51 -3.47
CA LEU A 35 -4.82 -0.95 -2.18
C LEU A 35 -3.56 -0.46 -1.45
N VAL A 36 -3.58 0.79 -0.99
CA VAL A 36 -2.49 1.34 -0.17
C VAL A 36 -3.01 1.77 1.19
N LEU A 37 -2.42 1.24 2.27
CA LEU A 37 -2.68 1.65 3.64
C LEU A 37 -1.51 2.48 4.16
N SER A 38 -1.73 3.75 4.54
CA SER A 38 -0.66 4.61 5.05
C SER A 38 -0.99 5.24 6.41
N SER A 39 0.00 5.26 7.29
CA SER A 39 -0.11 5.82 8.64
C SER A 39 -0.15 7.36 8.60
N ARG A 40 -0.42 7.95 9.76
CA ARG A 40 -0.07 9.36 9.98
C ARG A 40 1.44 9.52 10.03
N SER A 41 1.89 10.74 9.78
CA SER A 41 3.21 11.20 10.23
C SER A 41 3.39 10.82 11.70
N THR A 42 4.51 10.17 12.00
CA THR A 42 4.96 9.95 13.38
C THR A 42 5.58 11.21 14.00
N SER A 43 5.82 12.26 13.19
CA SER A 43 6.39 13.52 13.66
C SER A 43 5.33 14.31 14.46
N PRO A 44 5.68 14.81 15.66
CA PRO A 44 4.79 15.61 16.49
C PRO A 44 4.48 16.99 15.88
N ASP A 45 5.36 17.49 15.00
CA ASP A 45 5.16 18.76 14.33
C ASP A 45 4.32 18.56 13.08
N SER A 46 3.28 19.38 12.90
CA SER A 46 2.37 19.35 11.76
C SER A 46 3.02 19.70 10.41
N SER A 47 4.36 19.76 10.34
CA SER A 47 5.10 19.89 9.09
C SER A 47 5.08 18.55 8.34
N PRO A 48 4.63 18.52 7.08
CA PRO A 48 4.75 17.32 6.24
C PRO A 48 6.21 17.00 5.91
N VAL A 49 7.09 17.99 6.03
CA VAL A 49 8.51 17.85 5.73
C VAL A 49 9.25 17.10 6.83
N GLY A 50 10.07 16.13 6.43
CA GLY A 50 10.82 15.28 7.37
C GLY A 50 9.91 14.32 8.13
N SER A 51 8.62 14.25 7.77
CA SER A 51 7.71 13.25 8.31
C SER A 51 7.95 11.89 7.64
N ALA A 52 8.04 10.86 8.48
CA ALA A 52 8.02 9.48 8.04
C ALA A 52 6.62 8.90 8.27
N VAL A 53 6.10 8.21 7.26
CA VAL A 53 4.86 7.43 7.36
C VAL A 53 5.14 5.96 7.07
N LEU A 54 4.49 5.07 7.80
CA LEU A 54 4.41 3.67 7.45
C LEU A 54 3.43 3.53 6.28
N TYR A 55 3.72 2.63 5.36
CA TYR A 55 2.82 2.31 4.26
C TYR A 55 2.95 0.85 3.84
N LEU A 56 1.85 0.32 3.33
CA LEU A 56 1.77 -0.98 2.69
C LEU A 56 1.01 -0.78 1.37
N ASP A 57 1.58 -1.21 0.25
CA ASP A 57 0.97 -1.27 -1.07
C ASP A 57 0.86 -2.74 -1.49
N LEU A 58 -0.32 -3.15 -1.92
CA LEU A 58 -0.57 -4.48 -2.46
C LEU A 58 -1.41 -4.35 -3.74
N ARG A 59 -0.79 -4.71 -4.85
CA ARG A 59 -1.37 -4.79 -6.19
C ARG A 59 -1.60 -6.24 -6.55
N LEU A 60 -2.82 -6.55 -6.98
CA LEU A 60 -3.26 -7.91 -7.32
C LEU A 60 -3.77 -7.89 -8.76
N PHE A 61 -3.46 -8.90 -9.57
CA PHE A 61 -4.07 -8.97 -10.90
C PHE A 61 -5.61 -9.00 -10.83
N LEU A 62 -6.30 -8.38 -11.79
CA LEU A 62 -7.76 -8.47 -11.83
C LEU A 62 -8.23 -9.74 -12.58
N PRO A 63 -9.34 -10.37 -12.15
CA PRO A 63 -10.12 -10.07 -10.95
C PRO A 63 -9.42 -10.52 -9.65
N ALA A 64 -9.52 -9.71 -8.59
CA ALA A 64 -8.96 -10.04 -7.28
C ALA A 64 -9.77 -11.16 -6.61
N MET A 65 -9.13 -12.32 -6.44
CA MET A 65 -9.64 -13.53 -5.78
C MET A 65 -8.55 -14.12 -4.90
N ASN A 66 -8.90 -15.11 -4.08
CA ASN A 66 -7.95 -15.79 -3.19
C ASN A 66 -6.79 -16.50 -3.91
N THR A 67 -6.96 -16.87 -5.18
CA THR A 67 -5.94 -17.51 -6.03
C THR A 67 -5.23 -16.56 -6.98
N THR A 68 -5.53 -15.27 -6.92
CA THR A 68 -4.97 -14.25 -7.81
C THR A 68 -3.47 -14.07 -7.56
N GLY A 69 -2.69 -13.75 -8.60
CA GLY A 69 -1.28 -13.42 -8.44
C GLY A 69 -1.06 -12.03 -7.84
N ILE A 70 0.07 -11.83 -7.18
CA ILE A 70 0.54 -10.49 -6.83
C ILE A 70 1.15 -9.89 -8.09
N ASP A 71 0.70 -8.69 -8.44
CA ASP A 71 1.33 -7.90 -9.48
C ASP A 71 2.58 -7.22 -8.90
N TRP A 72 2.39 -6.48 -7.81
CA TRP A 72 3.49 -5.89 -7.02
C TRP A 72 3.04 -5.66 -5.58
N ALA A 73 3.94 -5.78 -4.61
CA ALA A 73 3.62 -5.50 -3.22
C ALA A 73 4.86 -5.07 -2.45
N PHE A 74 4.71 -3.99 -1.67
CA PHE A 74 5.79 -3.43 -0.88
C PHE A 74 5.31 -2.78 0.41
N ALA A 75 6.19 -2.71 1.39
CA ALA A 75 5.96 -1.98 2.64
C ALA A 75 7.26 -1.38 3.16
N GLY A 76 7.12 -0.30 3.92
CA GLY A 76 8.27 0.35 4.53
C GLY A 76 7.95 1.72 5.11
N LEU A 77 8.95 2.61 5.03
CA LEU A 77 8.83 4.02 5.38
C LEU A 77 8.84 4.89 4.14
N ARG A 78 7.91 5.83 4.08
CA ARG A 78 7.87 6.88 3.07
C ARG A 78 8.24 8.19 3.75
N GLN A 79 9.24 8.87 3.19
CA GLN A 79 9.70 10.17 3.67
C GLN A 79 9.39 11.24 2.63
N THR A 80 8.84 12.36 3.08
CA THR A 80 8.61 13.53 2.22
C THR A 80 9.76 14.51 2.41
N GLU A 81 10.49 14.78 1.32
CA GLU A 81 11.62 15.71 1.35
C GLU A 81 11.15 17.17 1.30
N GLU A 82 12.01 18.06 1.82
CA GLU A 82 11.73 19.50 2.04
C GLU A 82 11.76 20.31 0.73
N GLN A 83 12.55 19.86 -0.24
CA GLN A 83 12.67 20.48 -1.56
C GLN A 83 11.78 19.72 -2.55
N GLU A 84 10.83 20.43 -3.17
CA GLU A 84 10.17 20.05 -4.43
C GLU A 84 9.00 19.04 -4.38
N SER A 85 8.42 18.73 -3.22
CA SER A 85 7.37 17.69 -3.12
C SER A 85 7.87 16.31 -3.61
N ALA A 86 9.19 16.14 -3.63
CA ALA A 86 9.83 14.87 -3.87
C ALA A 86 9.50 13.93 -2.72
N VAL A 87 9.10 12.71 -3.08
CA VAL A 87 8.81 11.65 -2.13
C VAL A 87 9.84 10.56 -2.34
N GLN A 88 10.57 10.23 -1.27
CA GLN A 88 11.49 9.11 -1.27
C GLN A 88 10.81 7.92 -0.59
N HIS A 89 10.63 6.85 -1.35
CA HIS A 89 10.18 5.58 -0.84
C HIS A 89 11.37 4.73 -0.43
N ARG A 90 11.36 4.25 0.82
CA ARG A 90 12.26 3.21 1.27
C ARG A 90 11.45 1.94 1.50
N TYR A 91 11.61 0.98 0.60
CA TYR A 91 10.97 -0.32 0.68
C TYR A 91 11.82 -1.24 1.57
N THR A 92 11.25 -1.71 2.67
CA THR A 92 11.86 -2.78 3.49
C THR A 92 11.37 -4.15 3.03
N ILE A 93 10.13 -4.18 2.54
CA ILE A 93 9.52 -5.34 1.88
C ILE A 93 9.24 -4.95 0.43
N ASP A 94 9.62 -5.83 -0.50
CA ASP A 94 9.36 -5.71 -1.94
C ASP A 94 9.26 -7.11 -2.58
N SER A 95 8.12 -7.41 -3.21
CA SER A 95 7.88 -8.66 -3.91
C SER A 95 8.73 -8.85 -5.16
N HIS A 96 9.28 -7.75 -5.74
CA HIS A 96 10.15 -7.77 -6.92
C HIS A 96 11.64 -7.85 -6.61
N TRP A 97 12.00 -7.96 -5.33
CA TRP A 97 13.36 -8.01 -4.79
C TRP A 97 14.00 -6.63 -4.61
N SER A 98 14.59 -6.41 -3.43
CA SER A 98 15.10 -5.14 -2.89
C SER A 98 16.36 -4.57 -3.57
N GLY A 99 16.60 -4.91 -4.84
CA GLY A 99 17.83 -4.56 -5.57
C GLY A 99 17.70 -3.32 -6.44
N GLU A 100 16.48 -2.85 -6.69
CA GLU A 100 16.25 -1.64 -7.48
C GLU A 100 16.60 -0.40 -6.65
N PRO A 101 17.25 0.61 -7.26
CA PRO A 101 17.48 1.89 -6.59
C PRO A 101 16.14 2.50 -6.17
N PRO A 102 16.09 3.30 -5.09
CA PRO A 102 14.87 3.99 -4.69
C PRO A 102 14.32 4.81 -5.86
N ASP A 103 13.04 4.62 -6.18
CA ASP A 103 12.38 5.46 -7.18
C ASP A 103 12.23 6.88 -6.63
N GLU A 104 12.78 7.85 -7.37
CA GLU A 104 12.51 9.26 -7.15
C GLU A 104 11.21 9.61 -7.85
N GLN A 105 10.23 10.06 -7.07
CA GLN A 105 8.89 10.35 -7.55
C GLN A 105 8.48 11.76 -7.15
N THR A 106 7.71 12.40 -8.02
CA THR A 106 7.07 13.68 -7.73
C THR A 106 5.59 13.45 -7.48
N MET A 107 5.10 13.94 -6.34
CA MET A 107 3.68 13.93 -6.00
C MET A 107 3.09 15.33 -6.17
N MET A 108 2.00 15.45 -6.92
CA MET A 108 1.28 16.71 -7.09
C MET A 108 -0.23 16.52 -6.94
N THR A 109 -0.93 17.52 -6.43
CA THR A 109 -2.39 17.52 -6.40
C THR A 109 -2.96 18.06 -7.70
N ARG A 110 -3.95 17.37 -8.29
CA ARG A 110 -4.72 17.83 -9.46
C ARG A 110 -6.23 17.73 -9.19
N ILE A 111 -7.02 18.42 -10.00
CA ILE A 111 -8.48 18.27 -10.03
C ILE A 111 -8.83 17.39 -11.24
N ASP A 112 -9.55 16.29 -11.01
CA ASP A 112 -9.95 15.37 -12.07
C ASP A 112 -11.13 15.91 -12.92
N GLU A 113 -11.57 15.13 -13.92
CA GLU A 113 -12.67 15.52 -14.81
C GLU A 113 -14.03 15.69 -14.10
N ASN A 114 -14.19 15.14 -12.89
CA ASN A 114 -15.38 15.28 -12.06
C ASN A 114 -15.29 16.47 -11.09
N GLY A 115 -14.16 17.19 -11.07
CA GLY A 115 -13.94 18.27 -10.10
C GLY A 115 -13.47 17.77 -8.73
N GLU A 116 -13.03 16.51 -8.60
CA GLU A 116 -12.52 15.95 -7.36
C GLU A 116 -11.00 16.09 -7.27
N GLU A 117 -10.50 16.30 -6.05
CA GLU A 117 -9.06 16.38 -5.80
C GLU A 117 -8.43 14.98 -5.85
N VAL A 118 -7.41 14.82 -6.68
CA VAL A 118 -6.61 13.59 -6.83
C VAL A 118 -5.13 13.89 -6.62
N VAL A 119 -4.40 12.89 -6.14
CA VAL A 119 -2.93 12.97 -6.05
C VAL A 119 -2.36 12.27 -7.27
N VAL A 120 -1.52 12.96 -8.03
CA VAL A 120 -0.84 12.41 -9.18
C VAL A 120 0.63 12.20 -8.82
N GLU A 121 1.06 10.96 -8.91
CA GLU A 121 2.45 10.55 -8.83
C GLU A 121 3.03 10.48 -10.24
N THR A 122 4.19 11.06 -10.45
CA THR A 122 4.93 10.93 -11.72
C THR A 122 6.36 10.56 -11.43
N GLY A 123 6.92 9.69 -12.26
CA GLY A 123 8.31 9.28 -12.17
C GLY A 123 8.80 8.68 -13.48
N VAL A 124 9.94 8.01 -13.41
CA VAL A 124 10.46 7.18 -14.50
C VAL A 124 10.65 5.77 -13.96
N ALA A 125 10.23 4.77 -14.72
CA ALA A 125 10.35 3.37 -14.34
C ALA A 125 10.65 2.52 -15.58
N LEU A 126 11.07 1.28 -15.37
CA LEU A 126 11.27 0.34 -16.46
C LEU A 126 9.91 -0.12 -16.99
N ASP A 127 9.59 0.24 -18.23
CA ASP A 127 8.39 -0.23 -18.91
C ASP A 127 8.53 -1.74 -19.19
N PRO A 128 7.64 -2.60 -18.64
CA PRO A 128 7.75 -4.05 -18.79
C PRO A 128 7.50 -4.53 -20.23
N GLU A 129 6.78 -3.78 -21.06
CA GLU A 129 6.53 -4.13 -22.45
C GLU A 129 7.75 -3.85 -23.34
N THR A 130 8.41 -2.71 -23.11
CA THR A 130 9.52 -2.25 -23.97
C THR A 130 10.90 -2.56 -23.39
N GLY A 131 10.99 -2.85 -22.09
CA GLY A 131 12.24 -3.03 -21.35
C GLY A 131 13.10 -1.75 -21.31
N LYS A 132 12.49 -0.58 -21.51
CA LYS A 132 13.16 0.72 -21.52
C LYS A 132 12.65 1.58 -20.37
N VAL A 133 13.50 2.46 -19.85
CA VAL A 133 13.06 3.47 -18.88
C VAL A 133 12.14 4.45 -19.60
N ALA A 134 10.93 4.60 -19.08
CA ALA A 134 9.90 5.49 -19.60
C ALA A 134 9.23 6.26 -18.46
N PRO A 135 8.70 7.47 -18.73
CA PRO A 135 7.90 8.19 -17.75
C PRO A 135 6.58 7.44 -17.48
N TYR A 136 6.18 7.42 -16.22
CA TYR A 136 4.88 6.93 -15.77
C TYR A 136 4.12 8.00 -15.00
N GLU A 137 2.81 7.84 -14.93
CA GLU A 137 1.91 8.63 -14.10
C GLU A 137 0.96 7.69 -13.36
N GLU A 138 0.85 7.80 -12.04
CA GLU A 138 -0.18 7.11 -11.25
C GLU A 138 -1.14 8.12 -10.65
N VAL A 139 -2.44 7.90 -10.85
CA VAL A 139 -3.49 8.75 -10.27
C VAL A 139 -4.03 8.07 -9.03
N TRP A 140 -3.71 8.65 -7.89
CA TRP A 140 -4.13 8.20 -6.58
C TRP A 140 -5.37 8.93 -6.11
N LYS A 141 -6.36 8.14 -5.75
CA LYS A 141 -7.53 8.64 -5.05
C LYS A 141 -7.55 8.17 -3.61
N GLU A 142 -7.73 9.13 -2.74
CA GLU A 142 -8.00 8.93 -1.34
C GLU A 142 -9.37 8.20 -1.15
N GLN A 143 -9.64 7.56 0.00
CA GLN A 143 -10.94 6.94 0.32
C GLN A 143 -11.57 7.44 1.63
N ASN A 144 -12.88 7.79 1.59
CA ASN A 144 -13.92 7.66 2.65
C ASN A 144 -13.48 6.88 3.90
N ILE A 145 -12.77 7.47 4.87
CA ILE A 145 -12.71 6.92 6.23
C ILE A 145 -13.49 7.83 7.17
N SER A 146 -14.62 7.33 7.68
CA SER A 146 -15.43 8.01 8.69
C SER A 146 -14.62 8.33 9.94
N SER A 147 -14.94 9.46 10.57
CA SER A 147 -14.35 9.83 11.86
C SER A 147 -14.70 8.78 12.94
N GLY A 148 -13.78 8.58 13.88
CA GLY A 148 -13.94 7.57 14.94
C GLY A 148 -13.61 6.13 14.53
N ILE A 149 -13.28 5.90 13.27
CA ILE A 149 -12.76 4.60 12.83
C ILE A 149 -11.40 4.32 13.50
N SER A 150 -11.29 3.11 14.04
CA SER A 150 -10.04 2.60 14.61
C SER A 150 -9.06 2.24 13.51
N PHE A 151 -7.79 2.48 13.78
CA PHE A 151 -6.71 2.04 12.93
C PHE A 151 -5.52 1.57 13.78
N ALA A 152 -4.69 0.72 13.20
CA ALA A 152 -3.47 0.21 13.82
C ALA A 152 -2.42 -0.04 12.74
N PHE A 153 -1.15 0.23 13.06
CA PHE A 153 0.00 -0.15 12.27
C PHE A 153 0.97 -0.90 13.19
N LEU A 154 1.42 -2.06 12.73
CA LEU A 154 2.29 -2.97 13.47
C LEU A 154 3.49 -3.30 12.59
N VAL A 155 4.66 -3.38 13.21
CA VAL A 155 5.95 -3.74 12.60
C VAL A 155 6.61 -4.82 13.45
N SER A 156 7.42 -5.71 12.85
CA SER A 156 8.09 -6.79 13.60
C SER A 156 9.22 -6.30 14.50
N THR A 157 9.72 -5.09 14.28
CA THR A 157 10.82 -4.48 15.04
C THR A 157 10.51 -3.02 15.36
N THR A 158 11.15 -2.47 16.40
CA THR A 158 10.98 -1.05 16.77
C THR A 158 11.59 -0.09 15.75
N ASN A 159 12.50 -0.59 14.90
CA ASN A 159 13.06 0.16 13.79
C ASN A 159 12.39 -0.32 12.48
N ALA A 160 11.44 0.46 11.97
CA ALA A 160 10.70 0.10 10.76
C ALA A 160 11.59 -0.13 9.52
N ASP A 161 12.79 0.49 9.45
CA ASP A 161 13.77 0.23 8.39
C ASP A 161 14.31 -1.22 8.41
N LEU A 162 14.21 -1.91 9.54
CA LEU A 162 14.66 -3.29 9.74
C LEU A 162 13.49 -4.26 9.90
N SER A 163 12.26 -3.79 9.72
CA SER A 163 11.06 -4.60 9.93
C SER A 163 10.84 -5.53 8.74
N THR A 164 10.71 -6.82 9.02
CA THR A 164 10.42 -7.88 8.04
C THR A 164 8.93 -8.20 7.94
N ARG A 165 8.09 -7.59 8.79
CA ARG A 165 6.63 -7.81 8.80
C ARG A 165 5.92 -6.50 9.08
N PHE A 166 4.91 -6.18 8.27
CA PHE A 166 4.07 -5.00 8.44
C PHE A 166 2.61 -5.46 8.44
N VAL A 167 1.82 -4.93 9.38
CA VAL A 167 0.37 -5.10 9.40
C VAL A 167 -0.27 -3.74 9.57
N ALA A 168 -1.29 -3.47 8.76
CA ALA A 168 -2.12 -2.29 8.92
C ALA A 168 -3.60 -2.67 8.94
N VAL A 169 -4.33 -2.04 9.84
CA VAL A 169 -5.78 -2.11 9.94
C VAL A 169 -6.30 -0.69 9.87
N ILE A 170 -7.19 -0.39 8.94
CA ILE A 170 -7.84 0.91 8.80
C ILE A 170 -9.32 0.67 8.48
N GLY A 171 -10.18 0.83 9.48
CA GLY A 171 -11.62 0.61 9.32
C GLY A 171 -11.94 -0.76 8.75
N PRO A 172 -12.56 -0.85 7.56
CA PRO A 172 -12.95 -2.14 6.98
C PRO A 172 -11.82 -2.86 6.27
N HIS A 173 -10.60 -2.31 6.24
CA HIS A 173 -9.49 -2.89 5.52
C HIS A 173 -8.41 -3.35 6.49
N ALA A 174 -7.87 -4.54 6.25
CA ALA A 174 -6.63 -4.97 6.87
C ALA A 174 -5.70 -5.58 5.83
N MET A 175 -4.40 -5.35 6.01
CA MET A 175 -3.35 -5.85 5.14
C MET A 175 -2.17 -6.28 5.99
N GLY A 176 -1.54 -7.39 5.62
CA GLY A 176 -0.28 -7.82 6.19
C GLY A 176 0.69 -8.22 5.09
N LEU A 177 1.92 -7.73 5.16
CA LEU A 177 3.02 -8.09 4.28
C LEU A 177 4.20 -8.59 5.13
N SER A 178 4.86 -9.66 4.71
CA SER A 178 6.12 -10.11 5.33
C SER A 178 7.09 -10.65 4.31
N GLN A 179 8.37 -10.36 4.52
CA GLN A 179 9.49 -10.88 3.73
C GLN A 179 10.68 -11.05 4.67
N GLY A 180 11.28 -12.25 4.69
CA GLY A 180 12.36 -12.54 5.62
C GLY A 180 13.07 -13.84 5.30
N ASP A 181 14.16 -14.08 6.02
CA ASP A 181 14.98 -15.26 5.82
C ASP A 181 14.21 -16.54 6.13
N PRO A 182 14.38 -17.59 5.31
CA PRO A 182 13.73 -18.89 5.53
C PRO A 182 14.21 -19.58 6.83
N GLU A 183 15.23 -19.04 7.52
CA GLU A 183 15.69 -19.54 8.82
C GLU A 183 14.93 -18.95 10.02
N ASP A 184 14.29 -17.78 9.86
CA ASP A 184 13.39 -17.17 10.86
C ASP A 184 11.94 -17.69 10.73
N ASP A 185 11.79 -18.72 9.90
CA ASP A 185 10.53 -19.26 9.45
C ASP A 185 10.00 -20.30 10.45
N PHE A 186 9.54 -19.80 11.60
CA PHE A 186 8.65 -20.54 12.49
C PHE A 186 7.29 -20.86 11.82
N LEU A 187 7.07 -20.39 10.58
CA LEU A 187 5.77 -20.24 9.92
C LEU A 187 5.56 -21.18 8.72
N THR A 188 6.58 -21.89 8.24
CA THR A 188 6.41 -22.91 7.19
C THR A 188 6.41 -24.32 7.76
N CYS A 189 5.21 -24.87 8.00
CA CYS A 189 5.02 -26.32 7.97
C CYS A 189 5.19 -26.83 6.53
N GLY A 190 6.43 -26.99 6.07
CA GLY A 190 6.76 -27.99 5.04
C GLY A 190 7.14 -27.53 3.63
N GLN A 191 7.34 -26.23 3.35
CA GLN A 191 7.89 -25.78 2.06
C GLN A 191 9.31 -25.22 2.23
N ARG A 192 10.29 -26.13 2.26
CA ARG A 192 11.71 -25.77 2.16
C ARG A 192 12.03 -25.27 0.75
N GLY A 193 12.41 -24.01 0.56
CA GLY A 193 13.04 -23.64 -0.71
C GLY A 193 13.38 -22.18 -0.98
N GLN A 194 12.57 -21.21 -0.58
CA GLN A 194 12.81 -19.80 -0.89
C GLN A 194 12.28 -18.95 0.25
N GLY A 195 13.05 -17.94 0.72
CA GLY A 195 12.56 -16.94 1.66
C GLY A 195 11.22 -16.41 1.18
N GLY A 196 10.17 -16.68 1.96
CA GLY A 196 8.79 -16.52 1.50
C GLY A 196 8.36 -15.07 1.56
N PHE A 197 7.90 -14.53 0.43
CA PHE A 197 7.05 -13.35 0.45
C PHE A 197 5.64 -13.78 0.85
N HIS A 198 5.09 -13.17 1.91
CA HIS A 198 3.71 -13.40 2.30
C HIS A 198 2.89 -12.13 2.28
N ALA A 199 1.67 -12.24 1.78
CA ALA A 199 0.69 -11.18 1.77
C ALA A 199 -0.69 -11.70 2.18
N VAL A 200 -1.45 -10.82 2.82
CA VAL A 200 -2.87 -11.00 3.09
C VAL A 200 -3.60 -9.67 2.91
N ARG A 201 -4.76 -9.73 2.26
CA ARG A 201 -5.73 -8.63 2.19
C ARG A 201 -7.04 -9.12 2.75
N LEU A 202 -7.55 -8.39 3.73
CA LEU A 202 -8.79 -8.66 4.40
C LEU A 202 -9.77 -7.50 4.24
N ARG A 203 -11.06 -7.81 4.27
CA ARG A 203 -12.14 -6.84 4.27
C ARG A 203 -13.16 -7.17 5.35
N ALA A 204 -13.71 -6.18 6.03
CA ALA A 204 -14.80 -6.41 6.97
C ALA A 204 -16.07 -6.83 6.22
N ASP A 205 -16.77 -7.85 6.74
CA ASP A 205 -18.03 -8.37 6.19
C ASP A 205 -19.17 -7.33 6.18
N ASN A 206 -19.15 -6.41 7.14
CA ASN A 206 -20.14 -5.34 7.27
C ASN A 206 -19.46 -4.00 7.63
N PRO A 207 -18.95 -3.27 6.64
CA PRO A 207 -18.23 -2.00 6.88
C PRO A 207 -19.11 -0.94 7.54
N GLU A 208 -20.43 -0.97 7.35
CA GLU A 208 -21.36 0.02 7.89
C GLU A 208 -21.56 -0.09 9.41
N ARG A 209 -21.24 -1.25 10.00
CA ARG A 209 -21.33 -1.46 11.47
C ARG A 209 -20.09 -1.02 12.23
N LEU A 210 -19.00 -0.68 11.52
CA LEU A 210 -17.76 -0.22 12.14
C LEU A 210 -18.01 1.08 12.91
N GLY A 211 -17.78 1.03 14.22
CA GLY A 211 -17.95 2.18 15.13
C GLY A 211 -19.27 2.20 15.91
N MET A 212 -20.27 1.38 15.55
CA MET A 212 -21.50 1.23 16.36
C MET A 212 -21.39 0.12 17.40
N GLU A 213 -20.58 -0.91 17.14
CA GLU A 213 -20.44 -2.07 18.00
C GLU A 213 -19.09 -2.11 18.71
N ARG A 214 -19.09 -2.58 19.98
CA ARG A 214 -17.86 -2.82 20.74
C ARG A 214 -17.11 -4.08 20.33
N ARG A 215 -17.67 -4.87 19.40
CA ARG A 215 -17.07 -6.12 18.95
C ARG A 215 -16.09 -5.84 17.82
N PRO A 216 -14.98 -6.57 17.75
CA PRO A 216 -14.12 -6.52 16.58
C PRO A 216 -14.92 -6.94 15.34
N PRO A 217 -14.68 -6.29 14.18
CA PRO A 217 -15.33 -6.69 12.93
C PRO A 217 -14.89 -8.09 12.51
N ASN A 218 -15.78 -8.83 11.88
CA ASN A 218 -15.38 -10.07 11.22
C ASN A 218 -14.75 -9.71 9.88
N TYR A 219 -13.55 -10.23 9.63
CA TYR A 219 -12.86 -10.04 8.37
C TYR A 219 -13.03 -11.27 7.46
N GLU A 220 -13.37 -11.02 6.20
CA GLU A 220 -13.26 -11.99 5.11
C GLU A 220 -11.90 -11.84 4.41
N THR A 221 -11.39 -12.95 3.89
CA THR A 221 -10.15 -12.95 3.10
C THR A 221 -10.47 -12.56 1.67
N VAL A 222 -9.89 -11.45 1.22
CA VAL A 222 -9.89 -11.05 -0.19
C VAL A 222 -8.78 -11.78 -0.94
N PHE A 223 -7.59 -11.84 -0.33
CA PHE A 223 -6.41 -12.48 -0.90
C PHE A 223 -5.46 -12.99 0.18
N SER A 224 -4.76 -14.09 -0.07
CA SER A 224 -3.61 -14.51 0.74
C SER A 224 -2.67 -15.46 -0.01
N THR A 225 -1.37 -15.34 0.24
CA THR A 225 -0.35 -16.28 -0.28
C THR A 225 -0.22 -17.58 0.54
N GLY A 226 -1.14 -17.91 1.46
CA GLY A 226 -1.13 -19.19 2.18
C GLY A 226 -1.74 -19.13 3.58
N HIS A 227 -1.13 -19.84 4.55
CA HIS A 227 -1.59 -19.90 5.95
C HIS A 227 -1.39 -18.60 6.76
N ALA A 228 -0.85 -17.55 6.15
CA ALA A 228 -0.50 -16.28 6.80
C ALA A 228 -1.70 -15.51 7.41
N ILE A 229 -2.94 -15.85 7.04
CA ILE A 229 -4.16 -15.19 7.51
C ILE A 229 -4.33 -15.25 9.04
N LEU A 230 -4.10 -16.42 9.65
CA LEU A 230 -4.45 -16.64 11.04
C LEU A 230 -3.54 -15.85 12.00
N GLU A 231 -2.31 -15.60 11.58
CA GLU A 231 -1.32 -14.94 12.43
C GLU A 231 -1.43 -13.43 12.38
N VAL A 232 -1.75 -12.84 11.22
CA VAL A 232 -1.98 -11.40 11.11
C VAL A 232 -3.19 -10.97 11.95
N ILE A 233 -4.28 -11.76 11.89
CA ILE A 233 -5.47 -11.53 12.71
C ILE A 233 -5.15 -11.76 14.20
N ALA A 234 -4.52 -12.89 14.55
CA ALA A 234 -4.17 -13.18 15.94
C ALA A 234 -3.17 -12.17 16.54
N LEU A 235 -2.26 -11.63 15.74
CA LEU A 235 -1.32 -10.58 16.15
C LEU A 235 -2.07 -9.27 16.40
N ALA A 236 -2.94 -8.85 15.47
CA ALA A 236 -3.75 -7.65 15.65
C ALA A 236 -4.67 -7.74 16.89
N GLU A 237 -5.30 -8.90 17.11
CA GLU A 237 -6.18 -9.15 18.25
C GLU A 237 -5.39 -9.20 19.58
N ARG A 238 -4.30 -9.97 19.64
CA ARG A 238 -3.49 -10.13 20.86
C ARG A 238 -2.86 -8.81 21.32
N GLU A 239 -2.38 -8.02 20.37
CA GLU A 239 -1.71 -6.75 20.71
C GLU A 239 -2.72 -5.64 21.05
N GLY A 240 -3.94 -5.71 20.49
CA GLY A 240 -5.07 -4.87 20.93
C GLY A 240 -5.44 -5.07 22.42
N GLU A 241 -5.19 -6.27 22.97
CA GLU A 241 -5.47 -6.60 24.37
C GLU A 241 -4.34 -6.25 25.34
N ARG A 242 -3.08 -6.22 24.87
CA ARG A 242 -1.91 -6.17 25.77
C ARG A 242 -1.35 -4.78 26.06
N GLY A 243 -1.67 -3.76 25.27
CA GLY A 243 -1.16 -2.39 25.52
C GLY A 243 0.37 -2.29 25.68
N GLY A 244 1.13 -3.21 25.07
CA GLY A 244 2.55 -3.43 25.32
C GLY A 244 3.50 -2.61 24.42
N GLU A 245 4.68 -2.31 24.94
CA GLU A 245 5.69 -1.33 24.50
C GLU A 245 6.37 -1.57 23.14
N GLY A 246 5.89 -2.52 22.32
CA GLY A 246 6.44 -2.80 20.97
C GLY A 246 5.62 -2.21 19.82
N VAL A 247 4.45 -1.65 20.11
CA VAL A 247 3.49 -1.18 19.10
C VAL A 247 3.47 0.34 19.06
N VAL A 248 3.80 0.93 17.91
CA VAL A 248 3.51 2.35 17.64
C VAL A 248 2.00 2.47 17.37
N LEU A 249 1.21 2.43 18.45
CA LEU A 249 -0.23 2.57 18.40
C LEU A 249 -0.58 4.05 18.24
N ILE A 250 -0.48 4.56 17.03
CA ILE A 250 -0.94 5.91 16.72
C ILE A 250 -2.48 5.88 16.81
N ARG A 251 -3.11 6.54 17.79
CA ARG A 251 -4.57 6.75 17.82
C ARG A 251 -4.90 8.14 17.29
N GLY A 252 -5.86 8.28 16.38
CA GLY A 252 -6.28 9.59 15.87
C GLY A 252 -7.61 9.58 15.08
N GLN A 253 -8.16 10.77 14.76
CA GLN A 253 -9.40 10.92 13.97
C GLN A 253 -9.12 10.94 12.47
N ALA A 254 -9.69 10.01 11.69
CA ALA A 254 -9.52 9.91 10.24
C ALA A 254 -10.62 10.64 9.46
N VAL A 255 -10.25 11.23 8.32
CA VAL A 255 -11.10 11.86 7.28
C VAL A 255 -10.33 11.71 5.99
N VAL A 256 -10.90 11.10 4.94
CA VAL A 256 -10.32 10.88 3.58
C VAL A 256 -11.49 10.45 2.66
N GLN A 257 -11.52 10.67 1.31
CA GLN A 257 -12.71 10.69 0.39
C GLN A 257 -12.73 9.89 -0.95
N LEU A 258 -13.77 9.06 -1.26
CA LEU A 258 -13.84 7.94 -2.27
C LEU A 258 -14.58 8.23 -3.62
N ASN A 259 -14.08 7.70 -4.76
CA ASN A 259 -14.88 7.25 -5.95
C ASN A 259 -14.07 6.52 -7.05
N ILE A 260 -14.65 5.45 -7.62
CA ILE A 260 -14.12 4.57 -8.69
C ILE A 260 -14.32 5.22 -10.07
N PHE A 261 -13.37 5.09 -11.00
CA PHE A 261 -13.63 5.32 -12.43
C PHE A 261 -13.63 4.04 -13.26
N ARG A 262 -14.68 3.92 -14.08
CA ARG A 262 -14.71 3.14 -15.31
C ARG A 262 -14.66 4.13 -16.47
N ARG A 263 -13.66 4.02 -17.34
CA ARG A 263 -13.81 3.97 -18.80
C ARG A 263 -12.47 3.74 -19.47
#